data_AF-A0A7S1GZQ5-F1
#
_entry.id   AF-A0A7S1GZQ5-F1
#
_cell.length_a   1.000
_cell.length_b   1.000
_cell.length_c   1.000
_cell.angle_alpha   90.00
_cell.angle_beta   90.00
_cell.angle_gamma   90.00
#
_symmetry.space_group_name_H-M   'P 1'
#
loop_
_entity.id
_entity.type
_entity.pdbx_description
1 polymer ?
#
loop_
_entity_poly.entity_id
_entity_poly.type
_entity_poly.pdbx_seq_one_letter_code
_entity_poly.pdbx_strand_id
1 'polypeptide(L)'
;QATVEALSWRLFLASTGALHLMTYRDGQTVRVTSPVSAVDRKRRTVTTSSGRVYNLRAAPEEDRMAVALLRANAIRVGLLGAIDVSDDAWTELLGHAVGRSLFRSRP
;
A
#
# COMPACT_ATOMS: atom_id res chain seq x y z
N GLN A 1 5.14 18.95 -5.64
CA GLN A 1 4.45 17.85 -6.37
C GLN A 1 3.12 17.60 -5.69
N ALA A 2 2.02 17.42 -6.44
CA ALA A 2 0.70 17.19 -5.84
C ALA A 2 0.70 15.83 -5.10
N THR A 3 0.40 15.85 -3.80
CA THR A 3 0.24 14.64 -2.99
C THR A 3 -1.17 14.11 -3.19
N VAL A 4 -1.30 12.80 -3.36
CA VAL A 4 -2.60 12.17 -3.56
C VAL A 4 -3.09 11.57 -2.25
N GLU A 5 -4.27 11.96 -1.79
CA GLU A 5 -4.86 11.37 -0.60
C GLU A 5 -5.41 9.98 -0.92
N ALA A 6 -5.03 9.00 -0.10
CA ALA A 6 -5.48 7.62 -0.18
C ALA A 6 -6.27 7.29 1.08
N LEU A 7 -7.60 7.35 0.96
CA LEU A 7 -8.54 7.06 2.05
C LEU A 7 -8.90 5.56 2.09
N SER A 8 -8.96 4.90 0.94
CA SER A 8 -9.15 3.46 0.83
C SER A 8 -7.96 2.85 0.11
N TRP A 9 -7.21 2.03 0.82
CA TRP A 9 -5.94 1.49 0.35
C TRP A 9 -5.56 0.16 0.98
N ARG A 10 -4.72 -0.60 0.27
CA ARG A 10 -4.04 -1.82 0.71
C ARG A 10 -2.61 -1.84 0.16
N LEU A 11 -1.68 -2.45 0.90
CA LEU A 11 -0.29 -2.67 0.49
C LEU A 11 -0.03 -4.16 0.27
N PHE A 12 0.54 -4.49 -0.88
CA PHE A 12 0.85 -5.86 -1.28
C PHE A 12 2.34 -6.03 -1.50
N LEU A 13 2.93 -7.02 -0.84
CA LEU A 13 4.31 -7.43 -1.05
C LEU A 13 4.35 -8.51 -2.13
N ALA A 14 4.87 -8.16 -3.30
CA ALA A 14 5.07 -9.09 -4.40
C ALA A 14 6.12 -10.15 -4.06
N SER A 15 6.09 -11.28 -4.78
CA SER A 15 7.11 -12.34 -4.66
C SER A 15 8.54 -11.87 -4.98
N THR A 16 8.66 -10.79 -5.77
CA THR A 16 9.94 -10.11 -6.05
C THR A 16 10.48 -9.30 -4.87
N GLY A 17 9.70 -9.15 -3.79
CA GLY A 17 9.99 -8.28 -2.66
C GLY A 17 9.61 -6.82 -2.88
N ALA A 18 9.05 -6.47 -4.05
CA ALA A 18 8.54 -5.13 -4.30
C ALA A 18 7.21 -4.91 -3.59
N LEU A 19 7.07 -3.77 -2.91
CA LEU A 19 5.81 -3.37 -2.28
C LEU A 19 5.00 -2.54 -3.28
N HIS A 20 3.69 -2.79 -3.39
CA HIS A 20 2.78 -2.06 -4.26
C HIS A 20 1.61 -1.50 -3.46
N LEU A 21 1.31 -0.21 -3.65
CA LEU A 21 0.11 0.41 -3.12
C LEU A 21 -1.05 0.15 -4.09
N MET A 22 -2.18 -0.26 -3.54
CA MET A 22 -3.45 -0.28 -4.25
C MET A 22 -4.42 0.66 -3.57
N THR A 23 -5.16 1.42 -4.37
CA THR A 23 -6.19 2.34 -3.87
C THR A 23 -7.52 2.03 -4.52
N TYR A 24 -8.58 2.08 -3.74
CA TYR A 24 -9.94 2.09 -4.25
C TYR A 24 -10.49 3.51 -4.14
N ARG A 25 -11.08 4.02 -5.22
CA ARG A 25 -11.55 5.42 -5.29
C ARG A 25 -12.97 5.48 -5.78
N ASP A 26 -13.71 6.41 -5.19
CA ASP A 26 -15.05 6.80 -5.60
C ASP A 26 -16.02 5.60 -5.68
N GLY A 27 -15.75 4.55 -4.89
CA GLY A 27 -16.53 3.31 -4.88
C GLY A 27 -16.52 2.53 -6.19
N GLN A 28 -15.58 2.79 -7.11
CA GLN A 28 -15.62 2.19 -8.45
C GLN A 28 -14.24 1.88 -9.03
N THR A 29 -13.22 2.69 -8.74
CA THR A 29 -11.93 2.58 -9.42
C THR A 29 -10.88 1.94 -8.53
N VAL A 30 -10.43 0.73 -8.90
CA VAL A 30 -9.24 0.11 -8.32
C VAL A 30 -8.01 0.49 -9.13
N ARG A 31 -6.96 0.97 -8.44
CA ARG A 31 -5.68 1.33 -9.05
C ARG A 31 -4.54 0.60 -8.34
N VAL A 32 -3.63 0.02 -9.12
CA VAL A 32 -2.31 -0.41 -8.63
C VAL A 32 -1.27 0.65 -8.99
N THR A 33 -0.35 0.93 -8.07
CA THR A 33 0.77 1.81 -8.34
C THR A 33 1.99 1.06 -8.87
N SER A 34 2.93 1.80 -9.44
CA SER A 34 4.32 1.32 -9.54
C SER A 34 4.87 0.97 -8.14
N PRO A 35 5.98 0.20 -8.06
CA PRO A 35 6.57 -0.19 -6.79
C PRO A 35 6.79 1.00 -5.87
N VAL A 36 6.61 0.80 -4.57
CA VAL A 36 6.98 1.74 -3.53
C VAL A 36 8.49 1.86 -3.48
N SER A 37 9.00 3.08 -3.58
CA SER A 37 10.42 3.41 -3.49
C SER A 37 10.81 3.97 -2.13
N ALA A 38 9.89 4.64 -1.42
CA ALA A 38 10.15 5.18 -0.09
C ALA A 38 8.87 5.27 0.74
N VAL A 39 9.03 5.21 2.06
CA VAL A 39 7.95 5.41 3.04
C VAL A 39 8.42 6.39 4.11
N ASP A 40 7.70 7.51 4.26
CA ASP A 40 7.85 8.42 5.39
C ASP A 40 6.79 8.07 6.44
N ARG A 41 7.25 7.46 7.53
CA ARG A 41 6.36 7.00 8.61
C ARG A 41 5.77 8.16 9.39
N LYS A 42 6.53 9.24 9.60
CA LYS A 42 6.06 10.41 10.37
C LYS A 42 4.92 11.10 9.65
N ARG A 43 5.01 11.17 8.31
CA ARG A 43 3.98 11.80 7.47
C ARG A 43 2.93 10.81 6.96
N ARG A 44 3.12 9.51 7.20
CA ARG A 44 2.32 8.40 6.64
C ARG A 44 2.19 8.50 5.13
N THR A 45 3.30 8.81 4.46
CA THR A 45 3.33 8.95 3.00
C THR A 45 4.14 7.85 2.35
N VAL A 46 3.64 7.37 1.22
CA VAL A 46 4.28 6.38 0.35
C VAL A 46 4.67 7.06 -0.96
N THR A 47 5.95 7.00 -1.31
CA THR A 47 6.45 7.44 -2.61
C THR A 47 6.66 6.22 -3.50
N THR A 48 6.17 6.29 -4.73
CA THR A 48 6.35 5.22 -5.72
C THR A 48 7.54 5.49 -6.63
N SER A 49 8.01 4.49 -7.34
CA SER A 49 9.14 4.60 -8.28
C SER A 49 8.85 5.52 -9.47
N SER A 50 7.58 5.85 -9.72
CA SER A 50 7.20 6.90 -10.68
C SER A 50 7.28 8.32 -10.08
N GLY A 51 7.77 8.46 -8.85
CA GLY A 51 7.82 9.71 -8.09
C GLY A 51 6.47 10.18 -7.56
N ARG A 52 5.38 9.40 -7.66
CA ARG A 52 4.07 9.82 -7.11
C ARG A 52 4.07 9.63 -5.61
N VAL A 53 3.52 10.60 -4.89
CA VAL A 53 3.41 10.58 -3.43
C VAL A 53 1.96 10.40 -3.01
N TYR A 54 1.72 9.43 -2.15
CA TYR A 54 0.41 9.09 -1.60
C TYR A 54 0.41 9.32 -0.10
N ASN A 55 -0.59 10.02 0.42
CA ASN A 55 -0.80 10.19 1.86
C ASN A 55 -1.85 9.20 2.35
N LEU A 56 -1.45 8.29 3.23
CA LEU A 56 -2.31 7.26 3.83
C LEU A 56 -3.05 7.89 5.01
N ARG A 57 -4.18 8.52 4.70
CA ARG A 57 -4.95 9.35 5.64
C ARG A 57 -5.80 8.54 6.62
N ALA A 58 -6.14 7.31 6.26
CA ALA A 58 -6.94 6.40 7.05
C ALA A 58 -6.22 5.05 7.23
N ALA A 59 -6.76 4.21 8.12
CA ALA A 59 -6.36 2.81 8.21
C ALA A 59 -6.56 2.09 6.85
N PRO A 60 -5.90 0.94 6.63
CA PRO A 60 -6.19 0.09 5.48
C PRO A 60 -7.68 -0.16 5.31
N GLU A 61 -8.10 -0.37 4.06
CA GLU A 61 -9.50 -0.68 3.76
C GLU A 61 -9.93 -1.98 4.46
N GLU A 62 -11.07 -1.95 5.15
CA GLU A 62 -11.64 -3.08 5.91
C GLU A 62 -12.95 -3.59 5.30
N ASP A 63 -13.62 -2.79 4.47
CA ASP A 63 -14.84 -3.21 3.79
C ASP A 63 -14.57 -4.46 2.94
N ARG A 64 -15.31 -5.54 3.21
CA ARG A 64 -15.04 -6.86 2.63
C ARG A 64 -15.11 -6.84 1.11
N MET A 65 -16.03 -6.06 0.53
CA MET A 65 -16.18 -5.96 -0.92
C MET A 65 -15.00 -5.21 -1.53
N ALA A 66 -14.66 -4.04 -0.97
CA ALA A 66 -13.51 -3.26 -1.44
C ALA A 66 -12.19 -4.04 -1.30
N VAL A 67 -11.98 -4.76 -0.21
CA VAL A 67 -10.82 -5.64 -0.01
C VAL A 67 -10.78 -6.75 -1.06
N ALA A 68 -11.91 -7.41 -1.32
CA ALA A 68 -11.99 -8.44 -2.35
C ALA A 68 -11.65 -7.89 -3.74
N LEU A 69 -12.15 -6.70 -4.08
CA LEU A 69 -11.83 -6.02 -5.34
C LEU A 69 -10.35 -5.66 -5.46
N LEU A 70 -9.74 -5.15 -4.38
CA LEU A 70 -8.31 -4.83 -4.35
C LEU A 70 -7.45 -6.09 -4.55
N ARG A 71 -7.78 -7.19 -3.87
CA ARG A 71 -7.10 -8.49 -4.01
C ARG A 71 -7.28 -9.10 -5.39
N ALA A 72 -8.49 -9.09 -5.94
CA ALA A 72 -8.77 -9.56 -7.29
C ALA A 72 -7.98 -8.76 -8.33
N ASN A 73 -7.89 -7.44 -8.15
CA ASN A 73 -7.07 -6.61 -9.03
C ASN A 73 -5.57 -6.91 -8.89
N ALA A 74 -5.06 -7.22 -7.70
CA ALA A 74 -3.68 -7.65 -7.50
C ALA A 74 -3.33 -8.87 -8.37
N ILE A 75 -4.21 -9.88 -8.37
CA ILE A 75 -4.06 -11.08 -9.19
C ILE A 75 -4.10 -10.70 -10.69
N ARG A 76 -5.08 -9.89 -11.09
CA ARG A 76 -5.28 -9.45 -12.48
C ARG A 76 -4.06 -8.73 -13.07
N VAL A 77 -3.32 -7.96 -12.25
CA VAL A 77 -2.13 -7.21 -12.67
C VAL A 77 -0.82 -8.01 -12.52
N GLY A 78 -0.91 -9.33 -12.29
CA GLY A 78 0.25 -10.21 -12.27
C GLY A 78 0.98 -10.30 -10.93
N LEU A 79 0.40 -9.78 -9.85
CA LEU A 79 0.95 -9.92 -8.49
C LEU A 79 0.46 -11.23 -7.84
N LEU A 80 0.55 -12.34 -8.58
CA LEU A 80 0.17 -13.66 -8.10
C LEU A 80 1.06 -14.04 -6.91
N GLY A 81 0.45 -14.53 -5.83
CA GLY A 81 1.17 -14.89 -4.61
C GLY A 81 1.68 -13.69 -3.80
N ALA A 82 1.29 -12.47 -4.14
CA ALA A 82 1.57 -11.32 -3.31
C ALA A 82 0.87 -11.45 -1.95
N ILE A 83 1.58 -11.04 -0.91
CA ILE A 83 1.09 -11.08 0.47
C ILE A 83 0.49 -9.71 0.79
N ASP A 84 -0.74 -9.68 1.27
CA ASP A 84 -1.37 -8.47 1.82
C ASP A 84 -0.70 -8.16 3.16
N VAL A 85 0.06 -7.07 3.22
CA VAL A 85 0.83 -6.64 4.40
C VAL A 85 0.27 -5.33 4.98
N SER A 86 -0.99 -5.01 4.65
CA SER A 86 -1.56 -3.69 4.94
C SER A 86 -1.68 -3.40 6.43
N ASP A 87 -2.10 -4.40 7.21
CA ASP A 87 -2.34 -4.24 8.65
C ASP A 87 -1.02 -4.08 9.40
N ASP A 88 -0.04 -4.95 9.11
CA ASP A 88 1.32 -4.86 9.63
C ASP A 88 1.98 -3.52 9.26
N ALA A 89 1.82 -3.09 8.01
CA ALA A 89 2.31 -1.80 7.53
C ALA A 89 1.67 -0.64 8.30
N TRP A 90 0.38 -0.69 8.57
CA TRP A 90 -0.32 0.35 9.32
C TRP A 90 0.12 0.40 10.77
N THR A 91 0.26 -0.75 11.43
CA THR A 91 0.82 -0.85 12.79
C THR A 91 2.22 -0.23 12.85
N GLU A 92 3.07 -0.48 11.85
CA GLU A 92 4.39 0.13 11.76
C GLU A 92 4.35 1.65 11.52
N LEU A 93 3.42 2.13 10.69
CA LEU A 93 3.22 3.56 10.45
C LEU A 93 2.71 4.31 11.69
N LEU A 94 1.91 3.64 12.54
CA LEU A 94 1.45 4.18 13.82
C LEU A 94 2.54 4.14 14.91
N GLY A 95 3.71 3.55 14.62
CA GLY A 95 4.80 3.43 15.60
C GLY A 95 4.59 2.33 16.64
N HIS A 96 3.65 1.40 16.38
CA HIS A 96 3.29 0.32 17.29
C HIS A 96 3.90 -1.04 16.88
N ALA A 97 4.74 -1.09 15.84
CA ALA A 97 5.29 -2.35 15.36
C ALA A 97 6.23 -3.01 16.39
N VAL A 98 5.96 -4.27 16.70
CA VAL A 98 6.79 -5.14 17.53
C VAL A 98 7.38 -6.23 16.61
N GLY A 99 8.54 -5.98 15.99
CA GLY A 99 9.16 -6.96 15.09
C GLY A 99 10.04 -6.39 13.98
N ARG A 100 10.35 -7.22 12.97
CA ARG A 100 11.16 -6.83 11.81
C ARG A 100 10.36 -5.91 10.89
N SER A 101 10.79 -4.66 10.81
CA SER A 101 10.23 -3.63 9.91
C SER A 101 10.05 -4.10 8.46
N LEU A 102 8.86 -3.88 7.90
CA LEU A 102 8.50 -4.11 6.50
C LEU A 102 9.18 -3.10 5.57
N PHE A 103 9.41 -1.88 6.07
CA PHE A 103 9.97 -0.77 5.28
C PHE A 103 11.49 -0.62 5.40
N ARG A 104 12.24 -1.70 5.68
CA ARG A 104 13.72 -1.59 5.72
C ARG A 104 14.24 -1.15 4.35
N SER A 105 14.89 0.00 4.34
CA SER A 105 15.71 0.45 3.22
C SER A 105 16.74 -0.62 2.91
N ARG A 106 16.69 -1.22 1.70
CA ARG A 106 17.92 -1.80 1.17
C ARG A 106 18.82 -0.63 0.74
N PRO A 107 20.12 -0.67 1.09
CA PRO A 107 21.07 0.38 0.74
C PRO A 107 21.20 0.56 -0.77
#